data_AF-A0A848KTC2-F1
#
_entry.id   AF-A0A848KTC2-F1
#
_cell.length_a   1.000
_cell.length_b   1.000
_cell.length_c   1.000
_cell.angle_alpha   90.00
_cell.angle_beta   90.00
_cell.angle_gamma   90.00
#
_symmetry.space_group_name_H-M   'P 1'
#
loop_
_entity.id
_entity.type
_entity.pdbx_description
1 polymer ?
#
loop_
_entity_poly.entity_id
_entity_poly.type
_entity_poly.pdbx_seq_one_letter_code
_entity_poly.pdbx_strand_id
1 'polypeptide(L)'
;MNLLRIFLLTLCLALLTAPPDVDAARRPYRWPLQPRPQVVTPYDPPAQRWQSGHRGVDLAAAVGSPVLAAGSGTVNFAGDVGGKPVVSIRHADGLLTTYEPVEASVRAGQTVARGEVIGRLAAGHDGCPSACLHWGARRGAGSSAQYVNPLSLVGAVRVRLKPVQPVS
;
A
#
# COMPACT_ATOMS: atom_id res chain seq x y z
N MET A 1 -3.36 -18.60 64.17
CA MET A 1 -4.62 -18.94 63.47
C MET A 1 -4.84 -17.85 62.43
N ASN A 2 -4.73 -18.00 61.11
CA ASN A 2 -4.64 -19.12 60.16
C ASN A 2 -3.72 -18.65 59.01
N LEU A 3 -2.61 -19.31 58.68
CA LEU A 3 -2.51 -20.46 57.78
C LEU A 3 -3.40 -20.39 56.51
N LEU A 4 -2.69 -20.26 55.38
CA LEU A 4 -2.89 -21.04 54.15
C LEU A 4 -4.07 -20.67 53.25
N ARG A 5 -3.81 -19.82 52.23
CA ARG A 5 -4.41 -19.97 50.89
C ARG A 5 -3.40 -19.63 49.81
N ILE A 6 -2.59 -20.63 49.49
CA ILE A 6 -1.88 -20.77 48.22
C ILE A 6 -2.96 -20.92 47.15
N PHE A 7 -3.09 -19.95 46.25
CA PHE A 7 -3.75 -20.16 44.96
C PHE A 7 -2.77 -19.71 43.88
N LEU A 8 -2.09 -20.71 43.30
CA LEU A 8 -1.35 -20.57 42.06
C LEU A 8 -2.28 -19.96 41.00
N LEU A 9 -2.06 -18.69 40.68
CA LEU A 9 -2.52 -18.10 39.41
C LEU A 9 -1.30 -18.03 38.50
N THR A 10 -0.91 -19.19 37.98
CA THR A 10 -0.11 -19.28 36.76
C THR A 10 -0.99 -18.75 35.62
N LEU A 11 -0.98 -17.43 35.45
CA LEU A 11 -1.51 -16.78 34.27
C LEU A 11 -0.62 -17.17 33.10
N CYS A 12 -0.99 -18.26 32.41
CA CYS A 12 -0.47 -18.57 31.09
C CYS A 12 -0.82 -17.38 30.18
N LEU A 13 0.13 -16.46 30.03
CA LEU A 13 0.11 -15.43 29.00
C LEU A 13 0.35 -16.13 27.66
N ALA A 14 -0.68 -16.82 27.16
CA ALA A 14 -0.71 -17.30 25.79
C ALA A 14 -0.76 -16.06 24.90
N LEU A 15 0.41 -15.61 24.45
CA LEU A 15 0.53 -14.70 23.33
C LEU A 15 -0.19 -15.35 22.14
N LEU A 16 -1.42 -14.94 21.86
CA LEU A 16 -2.12 -15.26 20.61
C LEU A 16 -1.39 -14.50 19.48
N THR A 17 -0.19 -14.94 19.12
CA THR A 17 0.38 -14.58 17.83
C THR A 17 -0.35 -15.41 16.79
N ALA A 18 -1.33 -14.81 16.12
CA ALA A 18 -1.88 -15.42 14.92
C ALA A 18 -0.71 -15.75 13.97
N PRO A 19 -0.63 -16.96 13.41
CA PRO A 19 0.43 -17.30 12.47
C PRO A 19 0.41 -16.28 11.33
N PRO A 20 1.59 -15.84 10.83
CA PRO A 20 1.63 -14.93 9.70
C PRO A 20 0.85 -15.56 8.55
N ASP A 21 0.02 -14.75 7.90
CA ASP A 21 -0.72 -15.18 6.73
C ASP A 21 0.29 -15.60 5.64
N VAL A 22 0.48 -16.91 5.48
CA VAL A 22 1.45 -17.52 4.58
C VAL A 22 1.18 -17.16 3.13
N ASP A 23 -0.08 -16.88 2.77
CA ASP A 23 -0.45 -16.43 1.44
C ASP A 23 -0.04 -14.97 1.23
N ALA A 24 -0.26 -14.10 2.23
CA ALA A 24 0.25 -12.73 2.21
C ALA A 24 1.78 -12.68 2.16
N ALA A 25 2.49 -13.61 2.81
CA ALA A 25 3.94 -13.69 2.81
C ALA A 25 4.51 -14.03 1.41
N ARG A 26 3.83 -14.90 0.64
CA ARG A 26 4.23 -15.33 -0.71
C ARG A 26 3.94 -14.32 -1.82
N ARG A 27 3.02 -13.37 -1.61
CA ARG A 27 2.68 -12.37 -2.63
C ARG A 27 3.91 -11.49 -2.97
N PRO A 28 4.15 -11.21 -4.27
CA PRO A 28 5.27 -10.35 -4.70
C PRO A 28 5.09 -8.90 -4.25
N TYR A 29 3.87 -8.53 -3.85
CA TYR A 29 3.52 -7.21 -3.34
C TYR A 29 2.87 -7.30 -1.96
N ARG A 30 2.96 -6.20 -1.20
CA ARG A 30 2.33 -5.98 0.09
C ARG A 30 1.85 -4.54 0.21
N TRP A 31 1.06 -4.28 1.25
CA TRP A 31 0.63 -2.91 1.56
C TRP A 31 1.84 -2.00 1.77
N PRO A 32 1.81 -0.76 1.25
CA PRO A 32 2.90 0.20 1.41
C PRO A 32 2.90 0.90 2.79
N LEU A 33 1.91 0.59 3.63
CA LEU A 33 1.75 1.11 4.99
C LEU A 33 1.45 -0.03 5.96
N GLN A 34 1.80 0.17 7.22
CA GLN A 34 1.46 -0.74 8.33
C GLN A 34 0.93 0.05 9.53
N PRO A 35 -0.09 -0.48 10.25
CA PRO A 35 -0.90 -1.67 9.92
C PRO A 35 -1.68 -1.48 8.60
N ARG A 36 -2.46 -2.48 8.17
CA ARG A 36 -3.24 -2.39 6.91
C ARG A 36 -4.07 -1.09 6.93
N PRO A 37 -3.87 -0.17 5.96
CA PRO A 37 -4.55 1.12 5.97
C PRO A 37 -6.01 0.99 5.53
N GLN A 38 -6.83 1.93 5.97
CA GLN A 38 -8.13 2.18 5.36
C GLN A 38 -7.93 2.82 3.98
N VAL A 39 -8.69 2.35 3.00
CA VAL A 39 -8.80 3.01 1.69
C VAL A 39 -9.79 4.16 1.82
N VAL A 40 -9.32 5.39 1.63
CA VAL A 40 -10.13 6.62 1.69
C VAL A 40 -10.75 6.90 0.33
N THR A 41 -9.91 6.92 -0.71
CA THR A 41 -10.35 7.11 -2.10
C THR A 41 -9.99 5.87 -2.92
N PRO A 42 -10.98 5.17 -3.52
CA PRO A 42 -10.72 4.00 -4.34
C PRO A 42 -10.15 4.39 -5.72
N TYR A 43 -9.65 3.39 -6.44
CA TYR A 43 -9.22 3.52 -7.82
C TYR A 43 -10.44 3.78 -8.72
N ASP A 44 -10.38 4.87 -9.48
CA ASP A 44 -11.44 5.30 -10.40
C ASP A 44 -10.78 5.73 -11.73
N PRO A 45 -10.49 4.78 -12.64
CA PRO A 45 -9.74 5.09 -13.84
C PRO A 45 -10.54 6.06 -14.74
N PRO A 46 -9.90 7.06 -15.32
CA PRO A 46 -10.58 7.96 -16.24
C PRO A 46 -11.02 7.19 -17.49
N ALA A 47 -12.22 7.49 -18.01
CA ALA A 47 -12.75 6.83 -19.20
C ALA A 47 -11.87 7.06 -20.44
N GLN A 48 -11.23 8.23 -20.51
CA GLN A 48 -10.18 8.54 -21.48
C GLN A 48 -8.93 8.99 -20.74
N ARG A 49 -7.73 8.70 -21.26
CA ARG A 49 -6.46 8.97 -20.55
C ARG A 49 -6.27 10.42 -20.10
N TRP A 50 -6.85 11.39 -20.81
CA TRP A 50 -6.76 12.83 -20.55
C TRP A 50 -7.91 13.37 -19.68
N GLN A 51 -8.89 12.54 -19.34
CA GLN A 51 -9.97 12.95 -18.44
C GLN A 51 -9.54 12.87 -16.98
N SER A 52 -10.35 13.50 -16.12
CA SER A 52 -10.26 13.38 -14.67
C SER A 52 -10.57 11.95 -14.23
N GLY A 53 -9.95 11.54 -13.12
CA GLY A 53 -10.10 10.22 -12.52
C GLY A 53 -9.00 10.00 -11.50
N HIS A 54 -9.15 8.94 -10.71
CA HIS A 54 -8.22 8.56 -9.66
C HIS A 54 -7.36 7.36 -10.08
N ARG A 55 -6.13 7.66 -10.52
CA ARG A 55 -5.18 6.71 -11.12
C ARG A 55 -4.37 5.88 -10.10
N GLY A 56 -4.85 5.83 -8.86
CA GLY A 56 -4.26 5.12 -7.73
C GLY A 56 -5.31 4.90 -6.65
N VAL A 57 -4.87 4.75 -5.41
CA VAL A 57 -5.74 4.73 -4.22
C VAL A 57 -5.14 5.63 -3.15
N ASP A 58 -6.00 6.23 -2.34
CA ASP A 58 -5.57 7.04 -1.20
C ASP A 58 -5.74 6.21 0.07
N LEU A 59 -4.64 6.07 0.82
CA LEU A 59 -4.55 5.22 2.00
C LEU A 59 -4.35 6.11 3.24
N ALA A 60 -5.27 6.02 4.19
CA ALA A 60 -5.19 6.81 5.42
C ALA A 60 -3.95 6.44 6.25
N ALA A 61 -3.19 7.45 6.68
CA ALA A 61 -2.09 7.32 7.61
C ALA A 61 -1.77 8.67 8.29
N ALA A 62 -0.96 8.65 9.33
CA ALA A 62 -0.47 9.87 9.97
C ALA A 62 0.74 10.42 9.22
N VAL A 63 0.92 11.74 9.21
CA VAL A 63 2.17 12.37 8.75
C VAL A 63 3.37 11.76 9.49
N GLY A 64 4.47 11.51 8.78
CA GLY A 64 5.67 10.88 9.30
C GLY A 64 5.62 9.34 9.32
N SER A 65 4.48 8.71 9.01
CA SER A 65 4.35 7.25 8.93
C SER A 65 5.38 6.67 7.96
N PRO A 66 6.07 5.56 8.32
CA PRO A 66 6.98 4.89 7.39
C PRO A 66 6.22 4.39 6.16
N VAL A 67 6.72 4.76 4.98
CA VAL A 67 6.22 4.23 3.71
C VAL A 67 7.16 3.14 3.23
N LEU A 68 6.59 2.02 2.82
CA LEU A 68 7.28 0.79 2.53
C LEU A 68 7.21 0.50 1.03
N ALA A 69 8.28 -0.02 0.44
CA ALA A 69 8.26 -0.55 -0.91
C ALA A 69 7.22 -1.68 -0.99
N ALA A 70 6.21 -1.51 -1.85
CA ALA A 70 5.15 -2.50 -2.00
C ALA A 70 5.71 -3.83 -2.52
N GLY A 71 6.72 -3.81 -3.37
CA GLY A 71 7.44 -4.98 -3.88
C GLY A 71 8.91 -4.67 -4.08
N SER A 72 9.74 -5.70 -4.23
CA SER A 72 11.17 -5.52 -4.52
C SER A 72 11.36 -4.87 -5.89
N GLY A 73 12.38 -4.04 -6.05
CA GLY A 73 12.64 -3.37 -7.32
C GLY A 73 13.76 -2.34 -7.23
N THR A 74 13.81 -1.46 -8.22
CA THR A 74 14.76 -0.36 -8.30
C THR A 74 14.02 0.97 -8.29
N VAL A 75 14.45 1.89 -7.43
CA VAL A 75 13.90 3.25 -7.34
C VAL A 75 14.10 3.94 -8.70
N ASN A 76 13.00 4.21 -9.38
CA ASN A 76 12.98 4.87 -10.68
C ASN A 76 13.04 6.40 -10.52
N PHE A 77 12.48 6.94 -9.44
CA PHE A 77 12.51 8.37 -9.13
C PHE A 77 12.36 8.57 -7.61
N ALA A 78 13.03 9.60 -7.08
CA ALA A 78 12.89 10.10 -5.72
C ALA A 78 13.18 11.61 -5.74
N GLY A 79 12.18 12.44 -5.46
CA GLY A 79 12.31 13.91 -5.50
C GLY A 79 10.97 14.62 -5.67
N ASP A 80 11.00 15.91 -5.98
CA ASP A 80 9.80 16.73 -6.12
C ASP A 80 9.19 16.71 -7.53
N VAL A 81 7.87 16.60 -7.59
CA VAL A 81 7.05 16.77 -8.80
C VAL A 81 5.96 17.78 -8.50
N GLY A 82 6.03 18.98 -9.11
CA GLY A 82 5.02 20.02 -8.90
C GLY A 82 4.88 20.45 -7.43
N GLY A 83 5.99 20.44 -6.67
CA GLY A 83 6.00 20.79 -5.25
C GLY A 83 5.51 19.68 -4.30
N LYS A 84 5.42 18.44 -4.79
CA LYS A 84 5.05 17.28 -3.99
C LYS A 84 6.19 16.26 -4.00
N PRO A 85 6.61 15.73 -2.84
CA PRO A 85 7.66 14.73 -2.79
C PRO A 85 7.12 13.38 -3.25
N VAL A 86 7.80 12.74 -4.21
CA VAL A 86 7.36 11.50 -4.87
C VAL A 86 8.48 10.48 -4.89
N VAL A 87 8.13 9.23 -4.59
CA VAL A 87 8.97 8.07 -4.87
C VAL A 87 8.28 7.20 -5.92
N SER A 88 9.04 6.63 -6.86
CA SER A 88 8.54 5.55 -7.72
C SER A 88 9.54 4.41 -7.83
N ILE A 89 9.03 3.19 -7.92
CA ILE A 89 9.83 1.96 -7.96
C ILE A 89 9.42 1.16 -9.18
N ARG A 90 10.41 0.76 -9.99
CA ARG A 90 10.25 -0.17 -11.10
C ARG A 90 10.52 -1.58 -10.61
N HIS A 91 9.59 -2.49 -10.93
CA HIS A 91 9.62 -3.88 -10.52
C HIS A 91 9.99 -4.79 -11.69
N ALA A 92 10.47 -5.99 -11.39
CA ALA A 92 10.94 -6.96 -12.39
C ALA A 92 9.83 -7.48 -13.32
N ASP A 93 8.57 -7.43 -12.88
CA ASP A 93 7.38 -7.82 -13.66
C ASP A 93 6.88 -6.70 -14.60
N GLY A 94 7.65 -5.61 -14.75
CA GLY A 94 7.31 -4.47 -15.61
C GLY A 94 6.35 -3.46 -14.98
N LEU A 95 5.96 -3.64 -13.72
CA LEU A 95 5.16 -2.66 -12.99
C LEU A 95 6.01 -1.46 -12.53
N LEU A 96 5.42 -0.27 -12.54
CA LEU A 96 5.91 0.90 -11.82
C LEU A 96 4.90 1.25 -10.72
N THR A 97 5.34 1.27 -9.46
CA THR A 97 4.56 1.81 -8.35
C THR A 97 5.00 3.24 -8.03
N THR A 98 4.05 4.08 -7.61
CA THR A 98 4.30 5.48 -7.20
C THR A 98 3.73 5.71 -5.81
N TYR A 99 4.43 6.50 -5.00
CA TYR A 99 4.12 6.81 -3.61
C TYR A 99 4.21 8.32 -3.44
N GLU A 100 3.11 8.97 -3.05
CA GLU A 100 3.01 10.41 -2.90
C GLU A 100 2.00 10.80 -1.80
N PRO A 101 2.27 11.82 -0.96
CA PRO A 101 3.53 12.54 -0.85
C PRO A 101 4.50 11.80 0.09
N VAL A 102 5.74 11.53 -0.36
CA VAL A 102 6.74 10.78 0.41
C VAL A 102 8.09 11.44 0.40
N GLU A 103 8.52 11.92 1.58
CA GLU A 103 9.89 12.36 1.82
C GLU A 103 10.82 11.15 1.75
N ALA A 104 11.63 11.07 0.70
CA ALA A 104 12.41 9.88 0.38
C ALA A 104 13.57 9.69 1.36
N SER A 105 13.76 8.46 1.83
CA SER A 105 15.01 8.00 2.48
C SER A 105 15.88 7.17 1.54
N VAL A 106 15.51 7.13 0.27
CA VAL A 106 16.16 6.39 -0.82
C VAL A 106 16.43 7.32 -1.99
N ARG A 107 17.26 6.88 -2.94
CA ARG A 107 17.62 7.65 -4.14
C ARG A 107 17.38 6.87 -5.43
N ALA A 108 17.21 7.58 -6.54
CA ALA A 108 17.10 6.95 -7.86
C ALA A 108 18.27 5.98 -8.12
N GLY A 109 17.95 4.84 -8.74
CA GLY A 109 18.89 3.74 -9.00
C GLY A 109 19.14 2.80 -7.82
N GLN A 110 18.69 3.12 -6.60
CA GLN A 110 18.80 2.23 -5.46
C GLN A 110 17.89 1.01 -5.61
N THR A 111 18.41 -0.19 -5.34
CA THR A 111 17.59 -1.40 -5.19
C THR A 111 16.97 -1.44 -3.80
N VAL A 112 15.69 -1.77 -3.72
CA VAL A 112 14.94 -1.91 -2.46
C VAL A 112 14.24 -3.26 -2.40
N ALA A 113 14.21 -3.85 -1.21
CA ALA A 113 13.46 -5.07 -0.95
C ALA A 113 11.97 -4.76 -0.69
N ARG A 114 11.09 -5.73 -1.00
CA ARG A 114 9.69 -5.69 -0.59
C ARG A 114 9.59 -5.46 0.92
N GLY A 115 8.90 -4.40 1.31
CA GLY A 115 8.71 -4.02 2.71
C GLY A 115 9.81 -3.17 3.32
N GLU A 116 10.87 -2.85 2.56
CA GLU A 116 11.88 -1.89 2.98
C GLU A 116 11.28 -0.49 3.10
N VAL A 117 11.72 0.29 4.10
CA VAL A 117 11.31 1.68 4.26
C VAL A 117 11.94 2.52 3.16
N ILE A 118 11.11 3.22 2.39
CA ILE A 118 11.54 4.08 1.27
C ILE A 118 11.43 5.57 1.58
N GLY A 119 10.78 5.91 2.70
CA GLY A 119 10.61 7.28 3.13
C GLY A 119 9.52 7.42 4.19
N ARG A 120 9.11 8.66 4.41
CA ARG A 120 8.03 9.01 5.34
C ARG A 120 6.94 9.80 4.64
N LEU A 121 5.69 9.50 5.00
CA LEU A 121 4.52 10.21 4.49
C LEU A 121 4.60 11.69 4.87
N ALA A 122 4.57 12.58 3.89
CA ALA A 122 4.48 14.02 4.15
C ALA A 122 3.03 14.44 4.40
N ALA A 123 2.84 15.68 4.84
CA ALA A 123 1.51 16.28 4.88
C ALA A 123 0.97 16.51 3.46
N GLY A 124 -0.35 16.46 3.32
CA GLY A 124 -1.02 16.81 2.08
C GLY A 124 -1.78 15.64 1.44
N HIS A 125 -3.07 15.87 1.24
CA HIS A 125 -3.92 15.40 0.15
C HIS A 125 -5.30 16.01 0.43
N ASP A 126 -5.92 16.70 -0.53
CA ASP A 126 -7.28 17.20 -0.34
C ASP A 126 -8.22 16.03 -0.09
N GLY A 127 -9.11 16.14 0.91
CA GLY A 127 -10.08 15.10 1.26
C GLY A 127 -9.63 14.09 2.33
N CYS A 128 -8.43 14.23 2.90
CA CYS A 128 -7.94 13.34 3.96
C CYS A 128 -7.96 14.02 5.36
N PRO A 129 -8.50 13.38 6.41
CA PRO A 129 -8.62 13.99 7.74
C PRO A 129 -7.28 14.35 8.42
N SER A 130 -6.21 13.60 8.10
CA SER A 130 -4.85 13.84 8.61
C SER A 130 -3.83 13.91 7.47
N ALA A 131 -3.69 12.81 6.74
CA ALA A 131 -2.92 12.66 5.51
C ALA A 131 -3.36 11.36 4.84
N CYS A 132 -3.13 11.25 3.54
CA CYS A 132 -3.21 9.97 2.85
C CYS A 132 -1.98 9.78 1.97
N LEU A 133 -1.55 8.53 1.88
CA LEU A 133 -0.63 8.12 0.82
C LEU A 133 -1.45 7.83 -0.44
N HIS A 134 -1.24 8.60 -1.50
CA HIS A 134 -1.59 8.20 -2.85
C HIS A 134 -0.63 7.12 -3.32
N TRP A 135 -1.16 5.94 -3.58
CA TRP A 135 -0.43 4.79 -4.08
C TRP A 135 -0.92 4.43 -5.48
N GLY A 136 -0.07 4.61 -6.47
CA GLY A 136 -0.35 4.33 -7.88
C GLY A 136 0.36 3.09 -8.39
N ALA A 137 -0.19 2.47 -9.43
CA ALA A 137 0.43 1.35 -10.13
C ALA A 137 0.14 1.44 -11.63
N ARG A 138 1.18 1.31 -12.47
CA ARG A 138 1.04 1.32 -13.93
C ARG A 138 2.02 0.41 -14.65
N ARG A 139 1.66 0.02 -15.87
CA ARG A 139 2.54 -0.62 -16.85
C ARG A 139 2.79 0.32 -18.02
N GLY A 140 3.91 0.13 -18.72
CA GLY A 140 4.27 0.98 -19.86
C GLY A 140 4.61 2.43 -19.47
N ALA A 141 4.74 3.30 -20.47
CA ALA A 141 5.15 4.68 -20.29
C ALA A 141 4.48 5.64 -21.29
N GLY A 142 4.52 6.94 -21.01
CA GLY A 142 3.99 7.95 -21.92
C GLY A 142 2.53 7.71 -22.31
N SER A 143 2.26 7.69 -23.62
CA SER A 143 0.93 7.45 -24.19
C SER A 143 0.43 6.01 -24.04
N SER A 144 1.33 5.03 -23.87
CA SER A 144 0.98 3.62 -23.67
C SER A 144 0.84 3.22 -22.20
N ALA A 145 0.96 4.18 -21.28
CA ALA A 145 0.83 3.93 -19.85
C ALA A 145 -0.58 3.41 -19.50
N GLN A 146 -0.63 2.22 -18.90
CA GLN A 146 -1.86 1.59 -18.42
C GLN A 146 -1.84 1.57 -16.90
N TYR A 147 -2.67 2.41 -16.29
CA TYR A 147 -2.89 2.38 -14.85
C TYR A 147 -3.72 1.15 -14.49
N VAL A 148 -3.39 0.54 -13.35
CA VAL A 148 -4.09 -0.63 -12.83
C VAL A 148 -4.48 -0.37 -11.39
N ASN A 149 -5.56 -1.02 -10.93
CA ASN A 149 -5.99 -0.92 -9.54
C ASN A 149 -4.91 -1.50 -8.61
N PRO A 150 -4.22 -0.69 -7.78
CA PRO A 150 -3.14 -1.15 -6.89
C PRO A 150 -3.62 -2.16 -5.85
N LEU A 151 -4.91 -2.13 -5.48
CA LEU A 151 -5.50 -3.09 -4.53
C LEU A 151 -5.48 -4.53 -5.05
N SER A 152 -5.38 -4.72 -6.37
CA SER A 152 -5.23 -6.06 -6.97
C SER A 152 -3.90 -6.72 -6.61
N LEU A 153 -2.84 -5.91 -6.37
CA LEU A 153 -1.50 -6.38 -6.04
C LEU A 153 -1.45 -7.03 -4.64
N VAL A 154 -2.32 -6.59 -3.74
CA VAL A 154 -2.37 -7.01 -2.34
C VAL A 154 -3.57 -7.92 -2.03
N GLY A 155 -4.25 -8.43 -3.06
CA GLY A 155 -5.40 -9.32 -2.91
C GLY A 155 -6.63 -8.66 -2.27
N ALA A 156 -6.72 -7.33 -2.29
CA ALA A 156 -7.81 -6.58 -1.67
C ALA A 156 -9.02 -6.37 -2.61
N VAL A 157 -8.91 -6.76 -3.89
CA VAL A 157 -10.03 -6.78 -4.83
C VAL A 157 -10.79 -8.10 -4.67
N ARG A 158 -12.05 -8.02 -4.22
CA ARG A 158 -12.97 -9.16 -4.23
C ARG A 158 -13.72 -9.19 -5.56
N VAL A 159 -13.38 -10.13 -6.44
CA VAL A 159 -14.20 -10.42 -7.62
C VAL A 159 -15.48 -11.11 -7.16
N ARG A 160 -16.63 -10.60 -7.60
CA ARG A 160 -17.95 -11.22 -7.44
C ARG A 160 -18.60 -11.25 -8.81
N LEU A 161 -19.07 -12.42 -9.23
CA LEU A 161 -19.85 -12.54 -10.46
C LEU A 161 -21.26 -12.02 -10.20
N LYS A 162 -21.79 -11.22 -11.13
CA LYS A 162 -23.21 -10.91 -11.15
C LYS A 162 -23.97 -12.19 -11.52
N PRO A 163 -25.07 -12.54 -10.82
CA PRO A 163 -25.92 -13.65 -11.24
C PRO A 163 -26.36 -13.45 -12.70
N VAL A 164 -26.15 -14.46 -13.53
CA VAL A 164 -26.75 -14.49 -14.87
C VAL A 164 -28.24 -14.69 -14.70
N GLN A 165 -29.05 -13.80 -15.28
CA GLN A 165 -30.48 -14.06 -15.38
C GLN A 165 -30.68 -15.31 -16.25
N PRO A 166 -31.56 -16.25 -15.86
CA PRO A 166 -31.87 -17.40 -16.70
C PRO A 166 -32.40 -16.90 -18.05
N VAL A 167 -31.83 -17.38 -19.15
CA VAL A 167 -32.46 -17.28 -20.46
C VAL A 167 -33.73 -18.12 -20.42
N SER A 168 -34.88 -17.46 -20.63
CA SER A 168 -36.21 -18.10 -20.71
C SER A 168 -36.42 -18.73 -22.08
#